data_AF-A0A9W6VR57-F1
#
_entry.id   AF-A0A9W6VR57-F1
#
_cell.length_a   1.000
_cell.length_b   1.000
_cell.length_c   1.000
_cell.angle_alpha   90.00
_cell.angle_beta   90.00
_cell.angle_gamma   90.00
#
_symmetry.space_group_name_H-M   'P 1'
#
loop_
_entity.id
_entity.type
_entity.pdbx_description
1 polymer ?
#
loop_
_entity_poly.entity_id
_entity_poly.type
_entity_poly.pdbx_seq_one_letter_code
_entity_poly.pdbx_strand_id
1 'polypeptide(L)'
;MSMPTFGQPSSGDWFKPADAFGHLILVTKVHEIGTKYDNLASADKPHAVFDMVDLDTPNPVLQQHVNDSHPGVVGKLGKALRTGEMVLGRITQAPGKGDNLAWVLGPFTPGQDDHRAQAWLAANPMNNFGQPAQQAASRPAPAPQPQQYAQQGQQYPAQGAAPQQYAPAAPQPQYGQAPQQYPAQAAVPAPQPQYGQQGVPPQQAAPQQYAQAPQAAAPAPQPQQQYAPAPPAPAAPQPPAGGQPYDVNQITPEAQALLQQLQNGGQLPPAPQGA
;
A
#
# COMPACT_ATOMS: atom_id res chain seq x y z
N MET A 1 5.11 34.28 -29.39
CA MET A 1 4.56 32.90 -29.44
C MET A 1 4.84 32.26 -28.09
N SER A 2 3.82 31.88 -27.33
CA SER A 2 4.02 31.26 -26.03
C SER A 2 4.23 29.76 -26.19
N MET A 3 5.31 29.22 -25.61
CA MET A 3 5.51 27.77 -25.51
C MET A 3 4.40 27.15 -24.64
N PRO A 4 3.88 25.96 -24.98
CA PRO A 4 3.02 25.23 -24.07
C PRO A 4 3.81 24.84 -22.81
N THR A 5 3.39 25.33 -21.65
CA THR A 5 3.94 24.91 -20.36
C THR A 5 3.37 23.53 -20.02
N PHE A 6 4.21 22.50 -20.07
CA PHE A 6 3.85 21.18 -19.58
C PHE A 6 3.85 21.20 -18.05
N GLY A 7 2.66 21.12 -17.45
CA GLY A 7 2.53 20.94 -16.00
C GLY A 7 3.10 19.58 -15.61
N GLN A 8 4.11 19.57 -14.76
CA GLN A 8 4.56 18.33 -14.12
C GLN A 8 3.45 17.87 -13.16
N PRO A 9 3.05 16.58 -13.17
CA PRO A 9 2.05 16.11 -12.23
C PRO A 9 2.53 16.36 -10.80
N SER A 10 1.65 16.90 -9.96
CA SER A 10 1.92 17.04 -8.53
C SER A 10 2.22 15.67 -7.95
N SER A 11 3.19 15.59 -7.03
CA SER A 11 3.45 14.37 -6.27
C SER A 11 2.13 13.88 -5.66
N GLY A 12 1.70 12.68 -6.04
CA GLY A 12 0.36 12.19 -5.71
C GLY A 12 0.08 12.09 -4.21
N ASP A 13 -1.21 12.04 -3.88
CA ASP A 13 -1.68 12.19 -2.50
C ASP A 13 -1.08 11.17 -1.53
N TRP A 14 -0.94 11.55 -0.27
CA TRP A 14 -0.38 10.69 0.77
C TRP A 14 -1.48 9.84 1.43
N PHE A 15 -1.37 8.52 1.33
CA PHE A 15 -2.27 7.61 2.01
C PHE A 15 -2.08 7.62 3.52
N LYS A 16 -3.18 7.81 4.24
CA LYS A 16 -3.23 7.72 5.69
C LYS A 16 -4.13 6.53 6.07
N PRO A 17 -3.56 5.35 6.37
CA PRO A 17 -4.36 4.17 6.73
C PRO A 17 -5.31 4.41 7.92
N ALA A 18 -4.98 5.34 8.82
CA ALA A 18 -5.85 5.74 9.92
C ALA A 18 -7.20 6.33 9.46
N ASP A 19 -7.20 7.08 8.35
CA ASP A 19 -8.40 7.73 7.81
C ASP A 19 -9.30 6.73 7.04
N ALA A 20 -8.78 5.53 6.77
CA ALA A 20 -9.44 4.43 6.05
C ALA A 20 -9.58 3.16 6.91
N PHE A 21 -9.52 3.25 8.25
CA PHE A 21 -9.56 2.07 9.11
C PHE A 21 -10.85 1.25 8.93
N GLY A 22 -10.68 -0.05 8.67
CA GLY A 22 -11.76 -0.97 8.35
C GLY A 22 -12.15 -0.99 6.88
N HIS A 23 -11.81 0.05 6.09
CA HIS A 23 -12.23 0.19 4.70
C HIS A 23 -11.60 -0.86 3.78
N LEU A 24 -12.35 -1.26 2.76
CA LEU A 24 -11.92 -2.13 1.68
C LEU A 24 -11.17 -1.34 0.59
N ILE A 25 -9.87 -1.58 0.48
CA ILE A 25 -9.01 -0.92 -0.50
C ILE A 25 -8.66 -1.91 -1.62
N LEU A 26 -8.91 -1.49 -2.86
CA LEU A 26 -8.43 -2.15 -4.07
C LEU A 26 -7.24 -1.36 -4.62
N VAL A 27 -6.04 -1.92 -4.52
CA VAL A 27 -4.84 -1.42 -5.20
C VAL A 27 -4.81 -1.99 -6.61
N THR A 28 -4.99 -1.12 -7.59
CA THR A 28 -5.17 -1.48 -9.01
C THR A 28 -3.84 -1.63 -9.73
N LYS A 29 -2.82 -0.87 -9.33
CA LYS A 29 -1.46 -0.95 -9.88
C LYS A 29 -0.44 -0.46 -8.87
N VAL A 30 0.69 -1.15 -8.74
CA VAL A 30 1.86 -0.64 -8.01
C VAL A 30 2.90 -0.15 -9.02
N HIS A 31 3.36 1.09 -8.89
CA HIS A 31 4.37 1.68 -9.80
C HIS A 31 5.78 1.58 -9.22
N GLU A 32 5.92 1.79 -7.91
CA GLU A 32 7.21 1.84 -7.23
C GLU A 32 7.12 1.21 -5.84
N ILE A 33 8.16 0.49 -5.44
CA ILE A 33 8.45 0.13 -4.04
C ILE A 33 9.94 0.33 -3.82
N GLY A 34 10.30 1.06 -2.77
CA GLY A 34 11.68 1.37 -2.45
C GLY A 34 11.85 1.78 -0.99
N THR A 35 12.92 2.52 -0.72
CA THR A 35 13.20 3.14 0.57
C THR A 35 13.48 4.62 0.37
N LYS A 36 12.88 5.46 1.22
CA LYS A 36 13.08 6.91 1.21
C LYS A 36 13.59 7.34 2.57
N TYR A 37 14.64 8.15 2.57
CA TYR A 37 15.18 8.73 3.79
C TYR A 37 14.17 9.73 4.40
N ASP A 38 13.73 9.45 5.62
CA ASP A 38 12.89 10.36 6.39
C ASP A 38 13.77 11.22 7.29
N ASN A 39 13.93 12.49 6.94
CA ASN A 39 14.71 13.48 7.68
C ASN A 39 14.25 13.64 9.14
N LEU A 40 12.96 13.49 9.44
CA LEU A 40 12.42 13.63 10.80
C LEU A 40 12.76 12.41 11.67
N ALA A 41 12.76 11.22 11.07
CA ALA A 41 13.18 9.99 11.75
C ALA A 41 14.70 9.74 11.68
N SER A 42 15.43 10.50 10.86
CA SER A 42 16.84 10.29 10.51
C SER A 42 17.15 8.85 10.04
N ALA A 43 16.19 8.23 9.35
CA ALA A 43 16.24 6.81 8.98
C ALA A 43 15.55 6.54 7.63
N ASP A 44 16.02 5.53 6.92
CA ASP A 44 15.34 5.02 5.73
C ASP A 44 14.03 4.32 6.12
N LYS A 45 12.93 4.75 5.49
CA LYS A 45 11.61 4.13 5.63
C LYS A 45 11.23 3.44 4.32
N PRO A 46 10.52 2.28 4.37
CA PRO A 46 9.94 1.69 3.17
C PRO A 46 8.92 2.68 2.58
N HIS A 47 8.82 2.69 1.26
CA HIS A 47 7.94 3.60 0.52
C HIS A 47 7.35 2.87 -0.68
N ALA A 48 6.11 3.19 -1.03
CA ALA A 48 5.44 2.70 -2.23
C ALA A 48 4.65 3.81 -2.92
N VAL A 49 4.55 3.71 -4.25
CA VAL A 49 3.68 4.53 -5.09
C VAL A 49 2.74 3.61 -5.86
N PHE A 50 1.43 3.81 -5.73
CA PHE A 50 0.41 2.94 -6.31
C PHE A 50 -0.88 3.67 -6.64
N ASP A 51 -1.70 3.07 -7.51
CA ASP A 51 -3.06 3.50 -7.80
C ASP A 51 -4.03 2.67 -6.94
N MET A 52 -5.03 3.30 -6.34
CA MET A 52 -5.99 2.62 -5.46
C MET A 52 -7.42 3.18 -5.53
N VAL A 53 -8.36 2.40 -5.04
CA VAL A 53 -9.77 2.76 -4.85
C VAL A 53 -10.19 2.39 -3.44
N ASP A 54 -10.84 3.31 -2.74
CA ASP A 54 -11.56 3.02 -1.49
C ASP A 54 -13.01 2.66 -1.81
N LEU A 55 -13.33 1.37 -1.72
CA LEU A 55 -14.62 0.81 -2.11
C LEU A 55 -15.71 1.00 -1.05
N ASP A 56 -15.36 1.42 0.18
CA ASP A 56 -16.32 1.73 1.25
C ASP A 56 -16.76 3.20 1.25
N THR A 57 -16.19 4.05 0.38
CA THR A 57 -16.72 5.41 0.14
C THR A 57 -17.99 5.41 -0.72
N PRO A 58 -18.91 6.38 -0.58
CA PRO A 58 -20.15 6.44 -1.37
C PRO A 58 -19.93 6.60 -2.88
N ASN A 59 -18.82 7.24 -3.28
CA ASN A 59 -18.42 7.46 -4.65
C ASN A 59 -16.95 7.00 -4.81
N PRO A 60 -16.71 5.70 -5.06
CA PRO A 60 -15.36 5.14 -5.11
C PRO A 60 -14.60 5.63 -6.36
N VAL A 61 -13.69 6.58 -6.17
CA VAL A 61 -12.83 7.18 -7.20
C VAL A 61 -11.45 6.52 -7.21
N LEU A 62 -10.89 6.30 -8.42
CA LEU A 62 -9.50 5.91 -8.59
C LEU A 62 -8.56 7.05 -8.22
N GLN A 63 -7.82 6.88 -7.13
CA GLN A 63 -6.73 7.75 -6.72
C GLN A 63 -5.44 7.23 -7.36
N GLN A 64 -4.70 8.11 -8.06
CA GLN A 64 -3.50 7.74 -8.81
C GLN A 64 -2.22 8.24 -8.15
N HIS A 65 -1.12 7.50 -8.31
CA HIS A 65 0.22 7.82 -7.78
C HIS A 65 0.22 8.12 -6.27
N VAL A 66 -0.65 7.43 -5.52
CA VAL A 66 -0.78 7.56 -4.07
C VAL A 66 0.50 7.05 -3.38
N ASN A 67 0.98 7.81 -2.41
CA ASN A 67 2.20 7.53 -1.66
C ASN A 67 1.88 6.91 -0.29
N ASP A 68 2.59 5.84 0.10
CA ASP A 68 2.56 5.32 1.47
C ASP A 68 3.97 4.94 1.97
N SER A 69 4.20 5.00 3.27
CA SER A 69 5.41 4.51 3.95
C SER A 69 5.15 3.55 5.12
N HIS A 70 3.90 3.11 5.33
CA HIS A 70 3.59 2.16 6.39
C HIS A 70 4.14 0.76 6.04
N PRO A 71 5.08 0.20 6.84
CA PRO A 71 5.78 -1.04 6.49
C PRO A 71 4.84 -2.24 6.29
N GLY A 72 3.73 -2.25 7.03
CA GLY A 72 2.71 -3.30 6.96
C GLY A 72 1.84 -3.27 5.70
N VAL A 73 1.71 -2.11 5.05
CA VAL A 73 1.04 -1.96 3.74
C VAL A 73 2.05 -2.21 2.63
N VAL A 74 3.19 -1.50 2.64
CA VAL A 74 4.26 -1.63 1.62
C VAL A 74 4.74 -3.08 1.48
N GLY A 75 4.89 -3.81 2.60
CA GLY A 75 5.28 -5.22 2.59
C GLY A 75 4.30 -6.15 1.88
N LYS A 76 3.00 -5.82 1.84
CA LYS A 76 1.97 -6.59 1.09
C LYS A 76 2.03 -6.30 -0.41
N LEU A 77 2.26 -5.04 -0.78
CA LEU A 77 2.39 -4.61 -2.18
C LEU A 77 3.65 -5.17 -2.86
N GLY A 78 4.65 -5.61 -2.08
CA GLY A 78 5.90 -6.20 -2.57
C GLY A 78 5.75 -7.33 -3.60
N LYS A 79 4.70 -8.16 -3.51
CA LYS A 79 4.43 -9.20 -4.53
C LYS A 79 3.81 -8.60 -5.80
N ALA A 80 2.85 -7.68 -5.64
CA ALA A 80 2.08 -7.08 -6.72
C ALA A 80 2.96 -6.33 -7.72
N LEU A 81 3.95 -5.55 -7.25
CA LEU A 81 4.90 -4.87 -8.14
C LEU A 81 5.65 -5.83 -9.09
N ARG A 82 5.93 -7.07 -8.66
CA ARG A 82 6.64 -8.07 -9.48
C ARG A 82 5.73 -8.86 -10.42
N THR A 83 4.45 -8.98 -10.10
CA THR A 83 3.50 -9.85 -10.81
C THR A 83 2.50 -9.08 -11.66
N GLY A 84 2.31 -7.78 -11.41
CA GLY A 84 1.24 -6.99 -12.00
C GLY A 84 -0.15 -7.34 -11.45
N GLU A 85 -0.24 -8.18 -10.42
CA GLU A 85 -1.49 -8.53 -9.76
C GLU A 85 -2.08 -7.33 -8.99
N MET A 86 -3.39 -7.16 -9.05
CA MET A 86 -4.11 -6.24 -8.17
C MET A 86 -4.13 -6.79 -6.73
N VAL A 87 -4.19 -5.90 -5.74
CA VAL A 87 -4.27 -6.30 -4.32
C VAL A 87 -5.57 -5.79 -3.73
N LEU A 88 -6.35 -6.71 -3.14
CA LEU A 88 -7.54 -6.40 -2.37
C LEU A 88 -7.29 -6.70 -0.90
N GLY A 89 -7.71 -5.81 0.00
CA GLY A 89 -7.63 -6.04 1.44
C GLY A 89 -8.32 -4.96 2.24
N ARG A 90 -8.50 -5.20 3.55
CA ARG A 90 -9.05 -4.21 4.47
C ARG A 90 -7.96 -3.55 5.30
N ILE A 91 -8.00 -2.24 5.46
CA ILE A 91 -7.04 -1.54 6.31
C ILE A 91 -7.33 -1.90 7.77
N THR A 92 -6.33 -2.48 8.42
CA THR A 92 -6.44 -2.99 9.79
C THR A 92 -5.17 -2.65 10.57
N GLN A 93 -5.20 -2.93 11.87
CA GLN A 93 -4.03 -2.86 12.72
C GLN A 93 -3.58 -4.28 13.09
N ALA A 94 -2.27 -4.52 13.09
CA ALA A 94 -1.66 -5.75 13.56
C ALA A 94 -0.52 -5.45 14.54
N PRO A 95 -0.15 -6.38 15.45
CA PRO A 95 1.01 -6.21 16.31
C PRO A 95 2.29 -5.94 15.50
N GLY A 96 2.93 -4.82 15.78
CA GLY A 96 4.19 -4.40 15.18
C GLY A 96 5.39 -4.70 16.07
N LYS A 97 6.48 -3.93 15.87
CA LYS A 97 7.69 -4.06 16.70
C LYS A 97 7.52 -3.33 18.04
N GLY A 98 7.63 -4.08 19.14
CA GLY A 98 7.63 -3.55 20.51
C GLY A 98 6.28 -2.95 20.90
N ASP A 99 5.25 -3.79 20.99
CA ASP A 99 3.86 -3.51 21.43
C ASP A 99 3.07 -2.42 20.68
N ASN A 100 3.71 -1.68 19.78
CA ASN A 100 3.06 -0.73 18.89
C ASN A 100 2.22 -1.45 17.83
N LEU A 101 0.99 -0.98 17.61
CA LEU A 101 0.15 -1.44 16.50
C LEU A 101 0.62 -0.80 15.18
N ALA A 102 0.78 -1.64 14.16
CA ALA A 102 1.16 -1.23 12.82
C ALA A 102 -0.04 -1.31 11.87
N TRP A 103 -0.19 -0.29 11.02
CA TRP A 103 -1.16 -0.31 9.93
C TRP A 103 -0.77 -1.34 8.86
N VAL A 104 -1.70 -2.21 8.50
CA VAL A 104 -1.51 -3.28 7.51
C VAL A 104 -2.67 -3.32 6.51
N LEU A 105 -2.38 -3.79 5.30
CA LEU A 105 -3.41 -4.28 4.39
C LEU A 105 -3.74 -5.73 4.80
N GLY A 106 -4.83 -5.88 5.55
CA GLY A 106 -5.33 -7.13 6.11
C GLY A 106 -6.21 -7.93 5.14
N PRO A 107 -6.67 -9.13 5.55
CA PRO A 107 -7.55 -9.95 4.72
C PRO A 107 -8.87 -9.24 4.42
N PHE A 108 -9.44 -9.53 3.24
CA PHE A 108 -10.81 -9.20 2.87
C PHE A 108 -11.75 -10.38 3.16
N THR A 109 -13.06 -10.15 3.04
CA THR A 109 -14.12 -11.17 3.21
C THR A 109 -14.46 -11.82 1.86
N PRO A 110 -14.10 -13.10 1.61
CA PRO A 110 -14.38 -13.76 0.33
C PRO A 110 -15.88 -13.95 0.07
N GLY A 111 -16.29 -13.86 -1.19
CA GLY A 111 -17.70 -13.88 -1.60
C GLY A 111 -18.47 -12.59 -1.34
N GLN A 112 -17.84 -11.56 -0.78
CA GLN A 112 -18.44 -10.25 -0.52
C GLN A 112 -17.55 -9.11 -1.06
N ASP A 113 -16.32 -9.02 -0.56
CA ASP A 113 -15.44 -7.90 -0.86
C ASP A 113 -14.80 -8.02 -2.26
N ASP A 114 -14.50 -9.24 -2.68
CA ASP A 114 -14.09 -9.59 -4.05
C ASP A 114 -15.21 -9.33 -5.07
N HIS A 115 -16.46 -9.68 -4.78
CA HIS A 115 -17.60 -9.33 -5.64
C HIS A 115 -17.76 -7.80 -5.78
N ARG A 116 -17.54 -7.02 -4.71
CA ARG A 116 -17.56 -5.55 -4.77
C ARG A 116 -16.43 -4.99 -5.64
N ALA A 117 -15.22 -5.53 -5.48
CA ALA A 117 -14.08 -5.14 -6.30
C ALA A 117 -14.30 -5.48 -7.79
N GLN A 118 -14.82 -6.67 -8.09
CA GLN A 118 -15.20 -7.08 -9.45
C GLN A 118 -16.29 -6.19 -10.05
N ALA A 119 -17.33 -5.85 -9.29
CA ALA A 119 -18.37 -4.94 -9.73
C ALA A 119 -17.83 -3.54 -10.05
N TRP A 120 -16.93 -3.00 -9.21
CA TRP A 120 -16.27 -1.73 -9.49
C TRP A 120 -15.42 -1.80 -10.77
N LEU A 121 -14.61 -2.86 -10.93
CA LEU A 121 -13.77 -3.08 -12.12
C LEU A 121 -14.58 -3.22 -13.42
N ALA A 122 -15.75 -3.89 -13.36
CA ALA A 122 -16.65 -4.02 -14.50
C ALA A 122 -17.29 -2.68 -14.89
N ALA A 123 -17.62 -1.83 -13.91
CA ALA A 123 -18.14 -0.48 -14.13
C ALA A 123 -17.06 0.54 -14.55
N ASN A 124 -15.80 0.28 -14.19
CA ASN A 124 -14.67 1.19 -14.40
C ASN A 124 -13.54 0.48 -15.20
N PRO A 125 -13.75 0.23 -16.51
CA PRO A 125 -12.76 -0.47 -17.33
C PRO A 125 -11.44 0.31 -17.36
N MET A 126 -10.35 -0.32 -16.90
CA MET A 126 -9.05 0.34 -16.70
C MET A 126 -8.48 1.01 -17.95
N ASN A 127 -8.88 0.57 -19.14
CA ASN A 127 -8.47 1.16 -20.42
C ASN A 127 -8.87 2.65 -20.56
N ASN A 128 -9.89 3.12 -19.82
CA ASN A 128 -10.32 4.52 -19.84
C ASN A 128 -9.52 5.42 -18.88
N PHE A 129 -8.83 4.85 -17.88
CA PHE A 129 -7.95 5.59 -16.99
C PHE A 129 -6.59 5.70 -17.66
N GLY A 130 -6.54 6.56 -18.68
CA GLY A 130 -5.42 6.67 -19.59
C GLY A 130 -4.09 6.70 -18.85
N GLN A 131 -3.17 5.83 -19.28
CA GLN A 131 -1.76 6.11 -19.06
C GLN A 131 -1.53 7.55 -19.50
N PRO A 132 -0.85 8.41 -18.71
CA PRO A 132 -0.39 9.68 -19.24
C PRO A 132 0.42 9.32 -20.49
N ALA A 133 -0.05 9.77 -21.66
CA ALA A 133 0.43 9.27 -22.93
C ALA A 133 1.95 9.31 -22.91
N GLN A 134 2.61 8.15 -23.01
CA GLN A 134 4.06 8.06 -22.93
C GLN A 134 4.60 9.00 -23.99
N GLN A 135 5.03 10.18 -23.54
CA GLN A 135 5.34 11.29 -24.42
C GLN A 135 6.62 10.87 -25.15
N ALA A 136 6.43 10.37 -26.37
CA ALA A 136 7.39 9.51 -27.04
C ALA A 136 8.76 10.18 -26.96
N ALA A 137 9.67 9.55 -26.18
CA ALA A 137 10.90 10.19 -25.74
C ALA A 137 11.59 10.77 -26.97
N SER A 138 11.72 12.11 -27.00
CA SER A 138 12.17 12.81 -28.19
C SER A 138 13.52 12.23 -28.59
N ARG A 139 13.53 11.51 -29.73
CA ARG A 139 14.72 10.80 -30.21
C ARG A 139 15.88 11.78 -30.16
N PRO A 140 16.95 11.51 -29.40
CA PRO A 140 18.00 12.50 -29.18
C PRO A 140 18.53 12.96 -30.53
N ALA A 141 18.65 14.28 -30.69
CA ALA A 141 19.19 14.87 -31.91
C ALA A 141 20.56 14.24 -32.19
N PRO A 142 20.88 13.89 -33.45
CA PRO A 142 22.18 13.32 -33.78
C PRO A 142 23.27 14.28 -33.32
N ALA A 143 24.28 13.74 -32.64
CA ALA A 143 25.36 14.54 -32.07
C ALA A 143 26.01 15.42 -33.17
N PRO A 144 26.26 16.71 -32.90
CA PRO A 144 26.94 17.57 -33.87
C PRO A 144 28.31 16.97 -34.19
N GLN A 145 28.62 16.84 -35.49
CA GLN A 145 29.91 16.30 -35.91
C GLN A 145 31.05 17.21 -35.43
N PRO A 146 32.20 16.63 -35.01
CA PRO A 146 33.33 17.43 -34.56
C PRO A 146 33.86 18.29 -35.71
N GLN A 147 33.78 19.61 -35.55
CA GLN A 147 34.41 20.54 -36.47
C GLN A 147 35.93 20.36 -36.37
N GLN A 148 36.58 20.10 -37.51
CA GLN A 148 38.03 20.02 -37.58
C GLN A 148 38.63 21.42 -37.39
N TYR A 149 39.05 21.74 -36.17
CA TYR A 149 39.89 22.92 -35.92
C TYR A 149 41.27 22.66 -36.54
N ALA A 150 41.66 23.52 -37.48
CA ALA A 150 42.96 23.43 -38.14
C ALA A 150 44.10 23.71 -37.17
N GLN A 151 45.26 23.11 -37.46
CA GLN A 151 46.46 23.22 -36.63
C GLN A 151 47.03 24.64 -36.59
N GLN A 152 47.48 25.06 -35.41
CA GLN A 152 48.66 25.93 -35.28
C GLN A 152 49.36 25.61 -33.95
N GLY A 153 50.67 25.38 -34.02
CA GLY A 153 51.42 24.69 -32.97
C GLY A 153 52.02 25.58 -31.89
N GLN A 154 52.34 24.96 -30.76
CA GLN A 154 53.37 25.41 -29.83
C GLN A 154 54.24 24.21 -29.45
N GLN A 155 55.55 24.37 -29.57
CA GLN A 155 56.53 23.35 -29.20
C GLN A 155 56.95 23.55 -27.75
N TYR A 156 56.85 22.51 -26.92
CA TYR A 156 57.54 22.42 -25.63
C TYR A 156 58.21 21.05 -25.50
N PRO A 157 59.49 20.97 -25.11
CA PRO A 157 60.19 19.71 -24.95
C PRO A 157 60.15 19.16 -23.52
N ALA A 158 60.30 17.83 -23.44
CA ALA A 158 61.01 17.06 -22.41
C ALA A 158 60.28 16.45 -21.18
N GLN A 159 60.52 15.14 -21.04
CA GLN A 159 60.85 14.35 -19.83
C GLN A 159 59.77 13.77 -18.88
N GLY A 160 59.91 12.45 -18.61
CA GLY A 160 59.28 11.68 -17.52
C GLY A 160 57.89 11.12 -17.86
N ALA A 161 57.65 9.87 -18.29
CA ALA A 161 58.19 8.55 -17.91
C ALA A 161 57.74 8.01 -16.53
N ALA A 162 56.55 7.39 -16.47
CA ALA A 162 56.24 6.20 -15.64
C ALA A 162 54.85 5.62 -16.00
N PRO A 163 54.70 4.31 -16.30
CA PRO A 163 53.41 3.64 -16.37
C PRO A 163 53.00 3.11 -14.97
N GLN A 164 51.80 3.42 -14.49
CA GLN A 164 51.24 2.73 -13.33
C GLN A 164 50.45 1.49 -13.72
N GLN A 165 50.60 0.46 -12.89
CA GLN A 165 50.21 -0.92 -13.16
C GLN A 165 48.71 -1.17 -12.93
N TYR A 166 48.20 -2.20 -13.59
CA TYR A 166 46.91 -2.80 -13.30
C TYR A 166 46.86 -3.29 -11.85
N ALA A 167 45.80 -2.92 -11.11
CA ALA A 167 45.47 -3.55 -9.84
C ALA A 167 44.73 -4.90 -10.10
N PRO A 168 45.09 -5.99 -9.41
CA PRO A 168 44.40 -7.27 -9.54
C PRO A 168 43.06 -7.30 -8.80
N ALA A 169 42.18 -8.21 -9.21
CA ALA A 169 40.81 -8.35 -8.72
C ALA A 169 40.73 -8.76 -7.24
N ALA A 170 39.67 -8.31 -6.56
CA ALA A 170 39.34 -8.74 -5.21
C ALA A 170 38.81 -10.20 -5.17
N PRO A 171 39.16 -11.00 -4.15
CA PRO A 171 38.68 -12.37 -4.01
C PRO A 171 37.21 -12.43 -3.55
N GLN A 172 36.46 -13.42 -4.05
CA GLN A 172 35.09 -13.70 -3.62
C GLN A 172 35.07 -14.41 -2.25
N PRO A 173 34.11 -14.11 -1.36
CA PRO A 173 33.91 -14.87 -0.14
C PRO A 173 33.21 -16.20 -0.41
N GLN A 174 33.92 -17.29 -0.17
CA GLN A 174 33.43 -18.66 -0.25
C GLN A 174 32.55 -18.99 0.98
N TYR A 175 31.23 -18.86 0.83
CA TYR A 175 30.28 -19.28 1.88
C TYR A 175 29.90 -20.76 1.74
N GLY A 176 30.48 -21.57 2.61
CA GLY A 176 29.96 -22.90 2.92
C GLY A 176 30.46 -23.38 4.27
N GLN A 177 29.55 -23.68 5.20
CA GLN A 177 29.53 -24.94 5.94
C GLN A 177 28.31 -25.08 6.87
N ALA A 178 27.74 -26.29 6.83
CA ALA A 178 26.97 -27.05 7.83
C ALA A 178 25.93 -26.37 8.77
N PRO A 179 24.69 -26.91 8.86
CA PRO A 179 23.81 -26.66 10.00
C PRO A 179 24.25 -27.45 11.24
N GLN A 180 24.34 -26.79 12.40
CA GLN A 180 24.48 -27.50 13.68
C GLN A 180 23.13 -28.08 14.15
N GLN A 181 23.15 -29.33 14.58
CA GLN A 181 22.06 -29.96 15.32
C GLN A 181 22.10 -29.51 16.79
N TYR A 182 21.02 -28.94 17.29
CA TYR A 182 20.85 -28.67 18.73
C TYR A 182 20.27 -29.91 19.43
N PRO A 183 20.89 -30.40 20.52
CA PRO A 183 20.27 -31.42 21.36
C PRO A 183 19.14 -30.81 22.20
N ALA A 184 18.08 -31.59 22.42
CA ALA A 184 16.99 -31.20 23.32
C ALA A 184 17.50 -31.08 24.76
N GLN A 185 17.09 -30.02 25.47
CA GLN A 185 17.30 -29.87 26.92
C GLN A 185 15.97 -29.71 27.65
N ALA A 186 15.96 -30.19 28.89
CA ALA A 186 14.76 -30.52 29.65
C ALA A 186 14.03 -29.29 30.21
N ALA A 187 12.76 -29.50 30.55
CA ALA A 187 11.94 -28.52 31.25
C ALA A 187 12.52 -28.18 32.63
N VAL A 188 12.57 -26.89 32.94
CA VAL A 188 12.85 -26.36 34.29
C VAL A 188 11.54 -25.79 34.89
N PRO A 189 11.23 -26.08 36.16
CA PRO A 189 10.01 -25.59 36.80
C PRO A 189 10.13 -24.10 37.20
N ALA A 190 8.98 -23.44 37.30
CA ALA A 190 8.89 -22.01 37.60
C ALA A 190 9.27 -21.67 39.06
N PRO A 191 9.90 -20.51 39.33
CA PRO A 191 10.11 -20.00 40.68
C PRO A 191 8.83 -19.35 41.26
N GLN A 192 8.59 -19.56 42.55
CA GLN A 192 7.54 -18.85 43.31
C GLN A 192 8.00 -17.44 43.72
N PRO A 193 7.11 -16.43 43.79
CA PRO A 193 7.45 -15.13 44.34
C PRO A 193 7.44 -15.16 45.89
N GLN A 194 8.57 -14.82 46.50
CA GLN A 194 8.70 -14.67 47.94
C GLN A 194 8.46 -13.21 48.36
N TYR A 195 7.51 -12.98 49.28
CA TYR A 195 7.18 -11.65 49.79
C TYR A 195 8.13 -11.19 50.90
N GLY A 196 8.48 -9.90 50.86
CA GLY A 196 8.86 -9.11 52.03
C GLY A 196 10.35 -8.89 52.28
N GLN A 197 10.76 -7.62 52.33
CA GLN A 197 11.40 -7.02 53.51
C GLN A 197 11.47 -5.48 53.38
N GLN A 198 11.48 -4.78 54.52
CA GLN A 198 11.48 -3.32 54.60
C GLN A 198 12.89 -2.72 54.48
N GLY A 199 13.01 -1.50 53.93
CA GLY A 199 14.26 -0.72 53.94
C GLY A 199 14.11 0.71 53.39
N VAL A 200 14.29 1.71 54.26
CA VAL A 200 14.31 3.17 54.00
C VAL A 200 15.15 3.85 55.11
N PRO A 201 15.60 5.12 54.95
CA PRO A 201 15.85 5.93 53.75
C PRO A 201 17.41 6.03 53.61
N PRO A 202 18.15 7.18 53.50
CA PRO A 202 17.83 8.59 53.17
C PRO A 202 17.59 8.77 51.63
N GLN A 203 17.25 9.91 51.02
CA GLN A 203 17.35 11.36 51.25
C GLN A 203 18.72 12.03 50.96
N GLN A 204 18.91 12.48 49.71
CA GLN A 204 19.68 13.69 49.39
C GLN A 204 18.82 14.63 48.54
N ALA A 205 18.96 15.94 48.79
CA ALA A 205 18.07 16.96 48.26
C ALA A 205 18.71 17.78 47.14
N ALA A 206 17.94 18.09 46.10
CA ALA A 206 18.24 19.15 45.14
C ALA A 206 16.93 19.69 44.53
N PRO A 207 16.43 20.87 44.95
CA PRO A 207 15.31 21.51 44.27
C PRO A 207 15.81 22.28 43.04
N GLN A 208 15.64 21.72 41.84
CA GLN A 208 15.69 22.55 40.64
C GLN A 208 14.39 23.36 40.51
N GLN A 209 14.55 24.69 40.43
CA GLN A 209 13.45 25.62 40.23
C GLN A 209 13.02 25.58 38.76
N TYR A 210 11.97 24.83 38.45
CA TYR A 210 11.31 24.92 37.14
C TYR A 210 10.47 26.19 37.09
N ALA A 211 10.79 27.09 36.16
CA ALA A 211 10.01 28.29 35.93
C ALA A 211 8.58 27.93 35.49
N GLN A 212 7.58 28.56 36.12
CA GLN A 212 6.18 28.36 35.76
C GLN A 212 5.92 28.94 34.36
N ALA A 213 5.51 28.10 33.42
CA ALA A 213 4.90 28.57 32.18
C ALA A 213 3.53 29.20 32.50
N PRO A 214 3.14 30.32 31.87
CA PRO A 214 1.86 30.96 32.13
C PRO A 214 0.70 30.02 31.76
N GLN A 215 -0.21 29.80 32.69
CA GLN A 215 -1.45 29.08 32.45
C GLN A 215 -2.29 29.84 31.43
N ALA A 216 -2.46 29.26 30.23
CA ALA A 216 -3.44 29.74 29.28
C ALA A 216 -4.84 29.61 29.90
N ALA A 217 -5.63 30.68 29.83
CA ALA A 217 -6.96 30.71 30.39
C ALA A 217 -7.84 29.62 29.76
N ALA A 218 -8.63 28.93 30.58
CA ALA A 218 -9.59 27.94 30.10
C ALA A 218 -10.58 28.60 29.12
N PRO A 219 -10.87 27.98 27.96
CA PRO A 219 -11.87 28.52 27.04
C PRO A 219 -13.23 28.56 27.72
N ALA A 220 -13.97 29.65 27.50
CA ALA A 220 -15.30 29.83 28.06
C ALA A 220 -16.24 28.69 27.61
N PRO A 221 -17.18 28.24 28.47
CA PRO A 221 -18.14 27.20 28.09
C PRO A 221 -18.96 27.68 26.90
N GLN A 222 -18.88 26.94 25.78
CA GLN A 222 -19.71 27.23 24.62
C GLN A 222 -21.19 27.02 24.98
N PRO A 223 -22.10 27.88 24.48
CA PRO A 223 -23.53 27.70 24.73
C PRO A 223 -23.97 26.35 24.17
N GLN A 224 -24.63 25.55 25.01
CA GLN A 224 -25.21 24.28 24.60
C GLN A 224 -26.27 24.54 23.54
N GLN A 225 -25.95 24.23 22.27
CA GLN A 225 -26.97 24.23 21.24
C GLN A 225 -27.98 23.13 21.56
N GLN A 226 -29.23 23.53 21.84
CA GLN A 226 -30.35 22.61 21.87
C GLN A 226 -30.54 22.05 20.46
N TYR A 227 -29.97 20.87 20.22
CA TYR A 227 -30.30 20.08 19.05
C TYR A 227 -31.80 19.81 19.07
N ALA A 228 -32.51 20.35 18.07
CA ALA A 228 -33.89 19.96 17.84
C ALA A 228 -33.93 18.42 17.64
N PRO A 229 -34.96 17.73 18.16
CA PRO A 229 -35.06 16.28 17.99
C PRO A 229 -35.04 15.94 16.50
N ALA A 230 -34.19 15.00 16.11
CA ALA A 230 -34.09 14.56 14.73
C ALA A 230 -35.48 14.10 14.24
N PRO A 231 -35.89 14.46 13.01
CA PRO A 231 -37.14 13.95 12.45
C PRO A 231 -37.10 12.42 12.44
N PRO A 232 -38.24 11.73 12.67
CA PRO A 232 -38.29 10.28 12.68
C PRO A 232 -37.76 9.74 11.35
N ALA A 233 -36.88 8.74 11.42
CA ALA A 233 -36.32 8.10 10.24
C ALA A 233 -37.47 7.57 9.35
N PRO A 234 -37.38 7.73 8.01
CA PRO A 234 -38.37 7.15 7.12
C PRO A 234 -38.43 5.64 7.34
N ALA A 235 -39.65 5.10 7.42
CA ALA A 235 -39.85 3.68 7.68
C ALA A 235 -39.10 2.83 6.65
N ALA A 236 -38.31 1.87 7.12
CA ALA A 236 -37.64 0.92 6.24
C ALA A 236 -38.70 0.22 5.36
N PRO A 237 -38.43 0.03 4.05
CA PRO A 237 -39.37 -0.67 3.17
C PRO A 237 -39.62 -2.07 3.74
N GLN A 238 -40.89 -2.38 4.03
CA GLN A 238 -41.25 -3.71 4.52
C GLN A 238 -40.90 -4.74 3.44
N PRO A 239 -40.27 -5.87 3.81
CA PRO A 239 -40.08 -6.97 2.87
C PRO A 239 -41.46 -7.45 2.39
N PRO A 240 -41.61 -7.88 1.13
CA PRO A 240 -42.88 -8.37 0.61
C PRO A 240 -43.37 -9.55 1.45
N ALA A 241 -44.52 -9.36 2.11
CA ALA A 241 -45.15 -10.40 2.90
C ALA A 241 -45.68 -11.51 1.95
N GLY A 242 -45.06 -12.70 2.01
CA GLY A 242 -45.48 -13.84 1.20
C GLY A 242 -44.39 -14.49 0.36
N GLY A 243 -43.19 -14.67 0.91
CA GLY A 243 -42.25 -15.67 0.37
C GLY A 243 -42.83 -17.07 0.56
N GLN A 244 -43.57 -17.58 -0.43
CA GLN A 244 -43.88 -19.00 -0.54
C GLN A 244 -42.56 -19.79 -0.57
N PRO A 245 -42.43 -20.93 0.13
CA PRO A 245 -41.22 -21.74 0.04
C PRO A 245 -41.03 -22.16 -1.42
N TYR A 246 -39.80 -21.97 -1.93
CA TYR A 246 -39.44 -22.37 -3.29
C TYR A 246 -39.58 -23.88 -3.41
N ASP A 247 -40.63 -24.34 -4.10
CA ASP A 247 -40.82 -25.75 -4.37
C ASP A 247 -39.75 -26.21 -5.38
N VAL A 248 -38.81 -27.02 -4.89
CA VAL A 248 -37.69 -27.58 -5.68
C VAL A 248 -38.18 -28.41 -6.88
N ASN A 249 -39.46 -28.79 -6.93
CA ASN A 249 -40.05 -29.51 -8.05
C ASN A 249 -40.50 -28.59 -9.21
N GLN A 250 -40.52 -27.26 -9.04
CA GLN A 250 -40.85 -26.30 -10.12
C GLN A 250 -39.63 -25.89 -10.96
N ILE A 251 -38.74 -26.83 -11.27
CA ILE A 251 -37.75 -26.65 -12.34
C ILE A 251 -38.51 -26.59 -13.66
N THR A 252 -38.46 -25.44 -14.36
CA THR A 252 -39.14 -25.28 -15.65
C THR A 252 -38.64 -26.31 -16.67
N PRO A 253 -39.48 -26.72 -17.64
CA PRO A 253 -39.08 -27.72 -18.64
C PRO A 253 -37.77 -27.35 -19.37
N GLU A 254 -37.53 -26.05 -19.59
CA GLU A 254 -36.31 -25.53 -20.22
C GLU A 254 -35.06 -25.76 -19.35
N ALA A 255 -35.17 -25.59 -18.03
CA ALA A 255 -34.07 -25.84 -17.10
C ALA A 255 -33.77 -27.34 -16.94
N GLN A 256 -34.79 -28.21 -17.03
CA GLN A 256 -34.56 -29.67 -17.10
C GLN A 256 -33.84 -30.07 -18.40
N ALA A 257 -34.25 -29.50 -19.54
CA ALA A 257 -33.61 -29.76 -20.83
C ALA A 257 -32.13 -29.35 -20.83
N LEU A 258 -31.79 -28.17 -20.28
CA LEU A 258 -30.41 -27.70 -20.18
C LEU A 258 -29.54 -28.60 -19.28
N LEU A 259 -30.08 -29.01 -18.12
CA LEU A 259 -29.36 -29.90 -17.20
C LEU A 259 -29.08 -31.28 -17.83
N GLN A 260 -30.03 -31.80 -18.60
CA GLN A 260 -29.89 -33.08 -19.30
C GLN A 260 -28.94 -32.98 -20.51
N GLN A 261 -28.83 -31.81 -21.14
CA GLN A 261 -27.84 -31.55 -22.20
C GLN A 261 -26.41 -31.51 -21.66
N LEU A 262 -26.20 -30.90 -20.48
CA LEU A 262 -24.90 -30.88 -19.79
C LEU A 262 -24.45 -32.27 -19.34
N GLN A 263 -25.38 -33.12 -18.85
CA GLN A 263 -25.06 -34.48 -18.43
C GLN A 263 -24.67 -35.41 -19.59
N ASN A 264 -25.13 -35.14 -20.81
CA ASN A 264 -24.79 -35.91 -22.01
C ASN A 264 -23.55 -35.37 -22.76
N GLY A 265 -22.77 -34.47 -22.15
CA GLY A 265 -21.58 -33.89 -22.79
C GLY A 265 -21.90 -32.96 -23.96
N GLY A 266 -23.12 -32.41 -24.00
CA GLY A 266 -23.57 -31.52 -25.07
C GLY A 266 -22.77 -30.22 -25.12
N GLN A 267 -22.22 -29.91 -26.29
CA GLN A 267 -21.59 -28.62 -26.57
C GLN A 267 -22.64 -27.51 -26.48
N LEU A 268 -22.34 -26.44 -25.74
CA LEU A 268 -23.26 -25.30 -25.59
C LEU A 268 -23.62 -24.71 -26.96
N PRO A 269 -24.90 -24.35 -27.21
CA PRO A 269 -25.28 -23.72 -28.46
C PRO A 269 -24.55 -22.37 -28.64
N PRO A 270 -24.17 -22.01 -29.88
CA PRO A 270 -23.51 -20.73 -30.13
C PRO A 270 -24.42 -19.57 -29.72
N ALA A 271 -23.83 -18.55 -29.09
CA ALA A 271 -24.56 -17.39 -28.61
C ALA A 271 -25.31 -16.70 -29.77
N PRO A 272 -26.56 -16.24 -29.55
CA PRO A 272 -27.34 -15.58 -30.59
C PRO A 272 -26.62 -14.31 -31.05
N GLN A 273 -26.33 -14.24 -32.34
CA GLN A 273 -25.82 -13.02 -32.97
C GLN A 273 -26.97 -12.00 -32.98
N GLY A 274 -26.79 -10.90 -32.25
CA GLY A 274 -27.82 -9.89 -32.06
C GLY A 274 -28.24 -9.19 -33.35
N ALA A 275 -29.53 -8.85 -33.40
CA ALA A 275 -30.14 -7.93 -34.36
C ALA A 275 -30.43 -6.59 -33.67
#